data_AF-A0A959G1A3-F1
#
_entry.id   AF-A0A959G1A3-F1
#
_cell.length_a   1.000
_cell.length_b   1.000
_cell.length_c   1.000
_cell.angle_alpha   90.00
_cell.angle_beta   90.00
_cell.angle_gamma   90.00
#
_symmetry.space_group_name_H-M   'P 1'
#
loop_
_entity.id
_entity.type
_entity.pdbx_description
1 polymer ?
#
loop_
_entity_poly.entity_id
_entity_poly.type
_entity_poly.pdbx_seq_one_letter_code
_entity_poly.pdbx_strand_id
1 'polypeptide(L)' 'RHLVTMPHIERSMFPWNWAHYPKDRADQISPWIEAFVNARKWLAARG' A
#
# COMPACT_ATOMS: atom_id res chain seq x y z
N ARG A 1 4.74 18.52 0.52
CA ARG A 1 5.50 17.46 1.22
C ARG A 1 5.75 16.37 0.18
N HIS A 2 6.96 15.82 0.10
CA HIS A 2 7.32 14.82 -0.90
C HIS A 2 8.02 13.66 -0.22
N LEU A 3 7.58 12.44 -0.51
CA LEU A 3 8.21 11.19 -0.10
C LEU A 3 8.56 10.43 -1.38
N VAL A 4 9.79 9.95 -1.47
CA VAL A 4 10.27 9.14 -2.59
C VAL A 4 10.84 7.86 -2.02
N THR A 5 10.49 6.74 -2.62
CA THR A 5 10.96 5.42 -2.21
C THR A 5 11.38 4.64 -3.45
N MET A 6 12.46 3.89 -3.36
CA MET A 6 12.87 2.93 -4.39
C MET A 6 11.90 1.77 -4.61
N PRO A 7 11.22 1.20 -3.59
CA PRO A 7 10.23 0.16 -3.85
C PRO A 7 9.02 0.67 -4.64
N HIS A 8 8.60 -0.13 -5.62
CA HIS A 8 7.37 0.03 -6.39
C HIS A 8 6.16 -0.51 -5.61
N ILE A 9 5.78 0.17 -4.54
CA ILE A 9 4.68 -0.26 -3.65
C ILE A 9 3.32 -0.34 -4.39
N GLU A 10 3.17 0.43 -5.46
CA GLU A 10 2.02 0.39 -6.37
C GLU A 10 1.90 -0.94 -7.12
N ARG A 11 3.02 -1.65 -7.33
CA ARG A 11 3.04 -2.97 -7.98
C ARG A 11 2.79 -4.11 -7.00
N SER A 12 2.79 -3.85 -5.70
CA SER A 12 2.65 -4.87 -4.65
C SER A 12 1.29 -4.83 -3.95
N MET A 13 0.26 -4.26 -4.59
CA MET A 13 -1.06 -4.04 -3.98
C MET A 13 -1.78 -5.32 -3.57
N PHE A 14 -1.71 -6.39 -4.35
CA PHE A 14 -2.46 -7.62 -4.10
C PHE A 14 -1.55 -8.80 -3.76
N PRO A 15 -2.02 -9.81 -3.00
CA PRO A 15 -1.21 -10.99 -2.66
C PRO A 15 -0.63 -11.71 -3.87
N TRP A 16 -1.38 -11.81 -4.97
CA TRP A 16 -0.90 -12.47 -6.20
C TRP A 16 0.19 -11.69 -6.95
N ASN A 17 0.47 -10.44 -6.57
CA ASN A 17 1.61 -9.69 -7.11
C ASN A 17 2.94 -10.10 -6.46
N TRP A 18 2.90 -10.89 -5.38
CA TRP A 18 4.06 -11.25 -4.60
C TRP A 18 4.52 -12.66 -4.98
N ALA A 19 5.82 -12.83 -5.25
CA ALA A 19 6.39 -14.14 -5.56
C ALA A 19 6.26 -15.12 -4.38
N HIS A 20 6.23 -14.61 -3.15
CA HIS A 20 5.97 -15.37 -1.94
C HIS A 20 5.05 -14.56 -1.03
N TYR A 21 3.94 -15.18 -0.61
CA TYR A 21 2.99 -14.59 0.31
C TYR A 21 2.79 -15.55 1.50
N PRO A 22 2.88 -15.07 2.76
CA PRO A 22 2.79 -15.95 3.93
C PRO A 22 1.45 -16.70 4.01
N LYS A 23 1.50 -18.00 4.30
CA LYS A 23 0.32 -18.88 4.31
C LYS A 23 -0.65 -18.60 5.46
N ASP A 24 -0.15 -17.99 6.52
CA ASP A 24 -0.90 -17.56 7.71
C ASP A 24 -1.59 -16.20 7.52
N ARG A 25 -1.44 -15.58 6.34
CA ARG A 25 -2.11 -14.33 5.97
C ARG A 25 -3.20 -14.56 4.93
N ALA A 26 -4.31 -13.87 5.11
CA ALA A 26 -5.46 -13.88 4.23
C ALA A 26 -5.91 -12.45 3.88
N ASP A 27 -4.95 -11.53 3.69
CA ASP A 27 -5.31 -10.16 3.33
C ASP A 27 -5.85 -10.12 1.90
N GLN A 28 -6.93 -9.36 1.68
CA GLN A 28 -7.43 -9.10 0.33
C GLN A 28 -6.55 -8.08 -0.42
N ILE A 29 -5.86 -7.21 0.33
CA ILE A 29 -4.97 -6.17 -0.17
C ILE A 29 -3.77 -6.04 0.77
N SER A 30 -2.60 -5.75 0.22
CA SER A 30 -1.35 -5.64 0.99
C SER A 30 -1.36 -4.42 1.93
N PRO A 31 -0.51 -4.43 2.97
CA PRO A 31 -0.32 -3.26 3.85
C PRO A 31 0.12 -1.99 3.12
N TRP A 32 0.72 -2.10 1.93
CA TRP A 32 1.17 -0.94 1.15
C TRP A 32 0.06 0.03 0.75
N ILE A 33 -1.21 -0.43 0.74
CA ILE A 33 -2.37 0.42 0.48
C ILE A 33 -2.48 1.58 1.49
N GLU A 34 -1.96 1.39 2.69
CA GLU A 34 -2.07 2.37 3.77
C GLU A 34 -1.38 3.69 3.43
N ALA A 35 -0.30 3.66 2.63
CA ALA A 35 0.34 4.86 2.12
C ALA A 35 -0.63 5.75 1.31
N PHE A 36 -1.45 5.13 0.46
CA PHE A 36 -2.44 5.82 -0.37
C PHE A 36 -3.66 6.27 0.45
N VAL A 37 -4.11 5.44 1.40
CA VAL A 37 -5.20 5.81 2.33
C VAL A 37 -4.80 7.04 3.16
N ASN A 38 -3.57 7.08 3.67
CA ASN A 38 -3.06 8.20 4.45
C ASN A 38 -2.92 9.46 3.61
N ALA A 39 -2.44 9.36 2.37
CA ALA A 39 -2.42 10.49 1.43
C ALA A 39 -3.82 11.06 1.19
N ARG A 40 -4.82 10.20 0.96
CA ARG A 40 -6.22 10.61 0.77
C ARG A 40 -6.79 11.28 2.02
N LYS A 41 -6.60 10.69 3.20
CA LYS A 41 -7.05 11.26 4.48
C LYS A 41 -6.43 12.63 4.74
N TRP A 42 -5.14 12.80 4.43
CA TRP A 42 -4.44 14.08 4.57
C TRP A 42 -5.01 15.16 3.66
N LEU A 43 -5.35 14.82 2.41
CA LEU A 43 -6.04 15.75 1.50
C LEU A 43 -7.44 16.12 2.03
N ALA A 44 -8.20 15.12 2.47
CA ALA A 44 -9.56 15.31 2.99
C ALA A 44 -9.61 16.17 4.26
N ALA A 45 -8.63 16.04 5.16
CA ALA A 45 -8.54 16.85 6.38
C ALA A 45 -8.07 18.30 6.13
N ARG A 46 -7.74 18.65 4.89
CA ARG A 46 -7.29 20.00 4.49
C ARG A 46 -8.31 20.75 3.63
N GLY A 47 -9.42 20.12 3.28
CA GLY A 47 -10.60 20.77 2.69
C GLY A 47 -11.57 21.18 3.79
#